data_AF-A0A7C7X4P1-F1
#
_entry.id   AF-A0A7C7X4P1-F1
#
_cell.length_a   1.000
_cell.length_b   1.000
_cell.length_c   1.000
_cell.angle_alpha   90.00
_cell.angle_beta   90.00
_cell.angle_gamma   90.00
#
_symmetry.space_group_name_H-M   'P 1'
#
loop_
_entity.id
_entity.type
_entity.pdbx_description
1 polymer ?
#
loop_
_entity_poly.entity_id
_entity_poly.type
_entity_poly.pdbx_seq_one_letter_code
_entity_poly.pdbx_strand_id
1 'polypeptide(L)'
;MSRLKKTILPLILLLAAYYAVFSGEYSWFALREVRMELEQVEDELARKRQQIDSLLALADSVESDPSMLERIARERFGMIRDGETLYRFAEPSNLARPSMDSAGTERR
;
A
#
# COMPACT_ATOMS: atom_id res chain seq x y z
N MET A 1 -11.95 67.95 -18.70
CA MET A 1 -11.71 66.68 -17.96
C MET A 1 -12.91 65.72 -17.89
N SER A 2 -14.14 66.07 -18.35
CA SER A 2 -15.31 65.17 -18.23
C SER A 2 -15.43 64.14 -19.37
N ARG A 3 -14.97 64.44 -20.58
CA ARG A 3 -15.05 63.51 -21.72
C ARG A 3 -14.09 62.33 -21.60
N LEU A 4 -12.92 62.56 -21.01
CA LEU A 4 -11.94 61.51 -20.72
C LEU A 4 -12.50 60.53 -19.66
N LYS A 5 -13.15 61.03 -18.61
CA LYS A 5 -13.82 60.17 -17.61
C LYS A 5 -14.96 59.34 -18.23
N LYS A 6 -15.67 59.89 -19.23
CA LYS A 6 -16.76 59.18 -19.92
C LYS A 6 -16.28 58.05 -20.84
N THR A 7 -15.05 58.12 -21.37
CA THR A 7 -14.47 57.05 -22.20
C THR A 7 -13.65 56.06 -21.38
N ILE A 8 -13.04 56.50 -20.28
CA ILE A 8 -12.31 55.63 -19.36
C ILE A 8 -13.28 54.73 -18.57
N LEU A 9 -14.46 55.23 -18.20
CA LEU A 9 -15.45 54.44 -17.45
C LEU A 9 -15.86 53.14 -18.17
N PRO A 10 -16.28 53.13 -19.45
CA PRO A 10 -16.62 51.89 -20.14
C PRO A 10 -15.39 51.01 -20.38
N LEU A 11 -14.20 51.59 -20.55
CA LEU A 11 -12.96 50.82 -20.71
C LEU A 11 -12.62 50.05 -19.42
N ILE A 12 -12.73 50.70 -18.26
CA ILE A 12 -12.54 50.05 -16.96
C ILE A 12 -13.64 49.01 -16.71
N LEU A 13 -14.88 49.31 -17.08
CA LEU A 13 -16.00 48.39 -16.90
C LEU A 13 -15.87 47.15 -17.79
N LEU A 14 -15.39 47.32 -19.03
CA LEU A 14 -15.09 46.23 -19.94
C LEU A 14 -13.91 45.40 -19.44
N LEU A 15 -12.86 46.04 -18.92
CA LEU A 15 -11.73 45.34 -18.30
C LEU A 15 -12.18 44.56 -17.05
N ALA A 16 -13.02 45.15 -16.21
CA ALA A 16 -13.59 44.48 -15.04
C ALA A 16 -14.50 43.32 -15.43
N ALA A 17 -15.29 43.44 -16.50
CA ALA A 17 -16.09 42.35 -17.04
C ALA A 17 -15.22 41.24 -17.64
N TYR A 18 -14.16 41.60 -18.37
CA TYR A 18 -13.17 40.67 -18.90
C TYR A 18 -12.49 39.90 -17.77
N TYR A 19 -12.02 40.59 -16.73
CA TYR A 19 -11.48 39.96 -15.53
C TYR A 19 -12.54 39.15 -14.80
N ALA A 20 -13.80 39.55 -14.70
CA ALA A 20 -14.83 38.73 -14.06
C ALA A 20 -15.13 37.44 -14.82
N VAL A 21 -15.05 37.46 -16.16
CA VAL A 21 -15.25 36.29 -17.02
C VAL A 21 -14.01 35.38 -17.02
N PHE A 22 -12.80 35.95 -17.08
CA PHE A 22 -11.54 35.21 -17.12
C PHE A 22 -10.96 34.87 -15.74
N SER A 23 -11.33 35.59 -14.67
CA SER A 23 -10.96 35.31 -13.28
C SER A 23 -12.10 34.62 -12.51
N GLY A 24 -13.13 34.15 -13.23
CA GLY A 24 -14.24 33.38 -12.69
C GLY A 24 -13.82 32.05 -12.04
N GLU A 25 -12.55 31.66 -12.17
CA GLU A 25 -11.93 30.48 -11.55
C GLU A 25 -12.04 30.44 -10.01
N TYR A 26 -12.32 31.56 -9.32
CA TYR A 26 -12.37 31.62 -7.85
C TYR A 26 -13.76 31.79 -7.21
N SER A 27 -14.84 31.69 -7.99
CA SER A 27 -16.19 31.90 -7.45
C SER A 27 -17.06 30.65 -7.63
N TRP A 28 -17.40 30.00 -6.50
CA TRP A 28 -18.42 28.95 -6.33
C TRP A 28 -18.07 27.50 -6.73
N PHE A 29 -17.36 27.24 -7.83
CA PHE A 29 -17.07 25.85 -8.25
C PHE A 29 -15.91 25.20 -7.47
N ALA A 30 -14.88 25.98 -7.09
CA ALA A 30 -13.73 25.47 -6.35
C ALA A 30 -14.10 24.90 -4.97
N LEU A 31 -15.13 25.43 -4.30
CA LEU A 31 -15.62 24.89 -3.02
C LEU A 31 -16.38 23.56 -3.17
N ARG A 32 -16.83 23.21 -4.38
CA ARG A 32 -17.51 21.94 -4.65
C ARG A 32 -16.50 20.86 -5.03
N GLU A 33 -15.48 21.24 -5.78
CA GLU A 33 -14.37 20.37 -6.17
C GLU A 33 -13.52 19.96 -4.96
N VAL A 34 -13.19 20.91 -4.08
CA VAL A 34 -12.48 20.61 -2.81
C VAL A 34 -13.28 19.69 -1.89
N ARG A 35 -14.63 19.75 -1.92
CA ARG A 35 -15.48 18.83 -1.14
C ARG A 35 -15.49 17.42 -1.72
N MET A 36 -15.57 17.28 -3.05
CA MET A 36 -15.49 15.98 -3.68
C MET A 36 -14.13 15.32 -3.50
N GLU A 37 -13.05 16.11 -3.54
CA GLU A 37 -11.70 15.62 -3.27
C GLU A 37 -11.55 15.15 -1.81
N LEU A 38 -12.18 15.86 -0.86
CA LEU A 38 -12.21 15.45 0.54
C LEU A 38 -12.94 14.10 0.72
N GLU A 39 -14.12 13.94 0.12
CA GLU A 39 -14.92 12.70 0.20
C GLU A 39 -14.15 11.51 -0.42
N GLN A 40 -13.47 11.72 -1.55
CA GLN A 40 -12.66 10.67 -2.17
C GLN A 40 -11.50 10.23 -1.30
N VAL A 41 -10.79 11.19 -0.69
CA VAL A 41 -9.66 10.89 0.21
C VAL A 41 -10.15 10.19 1.49
N GLU A 42 -11.30 10.58 2.04
CA GLU A 42 -11.91 9.93 3.19
C GLU A 42 -12.33 8.49 2.88
N ASP A 43 -12.94 8.24 1.72
CA ASP A 43 -13.33 6.91 1.27
C ASP A 43 -12.13 5.99 1.03
N GLU A 44 -11.03 6.52 0.47
CA GLU A 44 -9.79 5.77 0.35
C GLU A 44 -9.18 5.44 1.70
N LEU A 45 -9.22 6.38 2.63
CA LEU A 45 -8.70 6.20 3.98
C LEU A 45 -9.53 5.16 4.75
N ALA A 46 -10.85 5.19 4.61
CA ALA A 46 -11.75 4.19 5.18
C ALA A 46 -11.47 2.78 4.63
N ARG A 47 -11.33 2.66 3.30
CA ARG A 47 -10.98 1.38 2.64
C ARG A 47 -9.64 0.83 3.12
N LYS A 48 -8.62 1.68 3.23
CA LYS A 48 -7.29 1.27 3.72
C LYS A 48 -7.33 0.86 5.19
N ARG A 49 -8.07 1.58 6.04
CA ARG A 49 -8.26 1.19 7.44
C ARG A 49 -8.93 -0.18 7.57
N GLN A 50 -9.99 -0.43 6.80
CA GLN A 50 -10.66 -1.72 6.80
C GLN A 50 -9.73 -2.86 6.36
N GLN A 51 -8.84 -2.61 5.40
CA GLN A 51 -7.82 -3.59 4.99
C GLN A 51 -6.83 -3.87 6.13
N ILE A 52 -6.32 -2.84 6.81
CA ILE A 52 -5.43 -3.00 7.96
C ILE A 52 -6.12 -3.81 9.06
N ASP A 53 -7.35 -3.46 9.42
CA ASP A 53 -8.10 -4.16 10.46
C ASP A 53 -8.31 -5.63 10.11
N SER A 54 -8.61 -5.93 8.83
CA SER A 54 -8.76 -7.32 8.36
C SER A 54 -7.45 -8.12 8.41
N LEU A 55 -6.32 -7.47 8.10
CA LEU A 55 -5.00 -8.10 8.13
C LEU A 55 -4.54 -8.34 9.56
N LEU A 56 -4.81 -7.40 10.47
CA LEU A 56 -4.54 -7.56 11.89
C LEU A 56 -5.38 -8.69 12.48
N ALA A 57 -6.68 -8.74 12.18
CA ALA A 57 -7.54 -9.85 12.60
C ALA A 57 -7.05 -11.21 12.08
N LEU A 58 -6.54 -11.26 10.85
CA LEU A 58 -5.92 -12.46 10.30
C LEU A 58 -4.62 -12.81 11.04
N ALA A 59 -3.74 -11.83 11.26
CA ALA A 59 -2.50 -12.02 12.00
C ALA A 59 -2.78 -12.55 13.42
N ASP A 60 -3.72 -11.94 14.14
CA ASP A 60 -4.16 -12.38 15.47
C ASP A 60 -4.74 -13.80 15.42
N SER A 61 -5.48 -14.16 14.37
CA SER A 61 -6.02 -15.52 14.20
C SER A 61 -4.93 -16.58 13.94
N VAL A 62 -3.84 -16.17 13.29
CA VAL A 62 -2.69 -17.04 13.01
C VAL A 62 -1.80 -17.17 14.25
N GLU A 63 -1.62 -16.07 15.00
CA GLU A 63 -0.85 -16.05 16.24
C GLU A 63 -1.57 -16.81 17.37
N SER A 64 -2.91 -16.74 17.42
CA SER A 64 -3.70 -17.47 18.41
C SER A 64 -3.75 -18.99 18.19
N ASP A 65 -3.38 -19.49 17.00
CA ASP A 65 -3.25 -20.92 16.73
C ASP A 65 -1.82 -21.32 16.28
N PRO A 66 -0.89 -21.47 17.23
CA PRO A 66 0.46 -21.97 16.96
C PRO A 66 0.49 -23.33 16.27
N SER A 67 -0.56 -24.16 16.44
CA SER A 67 -0.63 -25.48 15.83
C SER A 67 -0.87 -25.39 14.32
N MET A 68 -1.62 -24.38 13.86
CA MET A 68 -1.83 -24.14 12.44
C MET A 68 -0.54 -23.66 11.76
N LEU A 69 0.21 -22.77 12.41
CA LEU A 69 1.54 -22.33 11.97
C LEU A 69 2.52 -23.51 11.87
N GLU A 70 2.54 -24.36 12.89
CA GLU A 70 3.37 -25.56 12.90
C GLU A 70 3.02 -26.51 11.75
N ARG A 71 1.72 -26.73 11.49
CA ARG A 71 1.27 -27.56 10.36
C ARG A 71 1.73 -26.99 9.02
N ILE A 72 1.58 -25.68 8.81
CA ILE A 72 2.03 -25.02 7.57
C ILE A 72 3.56 -25.13 7.42
N ALA A 73 4.31 -24.92 8.51
CA ALA A 73 5.76 -25.05 8.51
C ALA A 73 6.22 -26.47 8.15
N ARG A 74 5.54 -27.50 8.68
CA ARG A 74 5.83 -28.91 8.39
C ARG A 74 5.41 -29.33 6.97
N GLU A 75 4.21 -28.94 6.53
CA GLU A 75 3.63 -29.41 5.25
C GLU A 75 4.18 -28.66 4.03
N ARG A 76 4.27 -27.32 4.09
CA ARG A 76 4.71 -26.51 2.94
C ARG A 76 6.21 -26.35 2.88
N PHE A 77 6.86 -26.25 4.04
CA PHE A 77 8.28 -25.90 4.12
C PHE A 77 9.16 -27.05 4.63
N GLY A 78 8.56 -28.15 5.11
CA GLY A 78 9.32 -29.29 5.63
C GLY A 78 10.19 -28.94 6.84
N MET A 79 9.86 -27.87 7.56
CA MET A 79 10.64 -27.39 8.70
C MET A 79 10.46 -28.34 9.89
N ILE A 80 11.54 -28.56 10.63
CA ILE A 80 11.57 -29.31 11.89
C ILE A 80 12.04 -28.38 13.01
N ARG A 81 11.60 -28.63 14.24
CA ARG A 81 11.99 -27.81 15.39
C ARG A 81 13.37 -28.23 15.91
N ASP A 82 14.07 -27.31 16.58
CA ASP A 82 15.33 -27.62 17.26
C ASP A 82 15.13 -28.77 18.26
N GLY A 83 15.94 -29.82 18.13
CA GLY A 83 15.84 -31.05 18.92
C GLY A 83 15.01 -32.18 18.30
N GLU A 84 14.32 -31.95 17.18
CA GLU A 84 13.64 -33.01 16.42
C GLU A 84 14.59 -33.68 15.42
N THR A 85 14.40 -34.98 15.13
CA THR A 85 15.18 -35.73 14.13
C THR A 85 14.26 -36.22 13.02
N LEU A 86 14.56 -35.84 11.78
CA LEU A 86 13.79 -36.23 10.61
C LEU A 86 14.29 -37.56 10.02
N TYR A 87 13.45 -38.59 10.09
CA TYR A 87 13.71 -39.87 9.41
C TYR A 87 13.11 -39.85 8.02
N ARG A 88 13.96 -40.01 6.98
CA ARG A 88 13.52 -40.22 5.60
C ARG A 88 13.82 -41.65 5.20
N PHE A 89 12.82 -42.35 4.66
CA PHE A 89 13.02 -43.65 4.05
C PHE A 89 13.65 -43.45 2.67
N ALA A 90 14.91 -43.84 2.52
CA ALA A 90 15.57 -43.88 1.22
C ALA A 90 15.25 -45.21 0.53
N GLU A 91 14.88 -45.16 -0.75
CA GLU A 91 14.92 -46.33 -1.61
C GLU A 91 16.38 -46.84 -1.72
N PRO A 92 16.59 -48.16 -1.83
CA PRO A 92 17.92 -48.77 -1.76
C PRO A 92 18.90 -48.26 -2.83
N SER A 93 18.41 -47.61 -3.89
CA SER A 93 19.22 -46.97 -4.93
C SER A 93 19.95 -45.69 -4.49
N ASN A 94 19.47 -45.02 -3.43
CA ASN A 94 20.03 -43.73 -2.96
C ASN A 94 21.07 -43.88 -1.84
N LEU A 95 21.31 -45.10 -1.36
CA LEU A 95 22.34 -45.40 -0.34
C LEU A 95 23.77 -45.44 -0.91
N ALA A 96 23.91 -45.37 -2.24
CA ALA A 96 25.19 -45.53 -2.94
C ALA A 96 26.02 -44.24 -3.10
N ARG A 97 25.58 -43.09 -2.55
CA ARG A 97 26.42 -41.89 -2.50
C ARG A 97 26.41 -41.30 -1.09
N PRO A 98 27.46 -41.53 -0.28
CA PRO A 98 27.71 -40.65 0.84
C PRO A 98 28.09 -39.30 0.24
N SER A 99 27.29 -38.27 0.48
CA SER A 99 27.69 -36.88 0.26
C SER A 99 28.81 -36.55 1.25
N MET A 100 30.05 -36.92 0.88
CA MET A 100 31.26 -36.37 1.46
C MET A 100 31.40 -34.94 0.94
N ASP A 101 30.69 -34.00 1.58
CA ASP A 101 31.00 -32.58 1.41
C ASP A 101 30.58 -31.78 2.65
N SER A 102 31.20 -32.10 3.79
CA SER A 102 31.14 -31.28 5.01
C SER A 102 32.22 -31.65 6.02
N ALA A 103 33.45 -31.90 5.58
CA ALA A 103 34.60 -32.02 6.47
C ALA A 103 35.91 -31.69 5.75
N GLY A 104 36.35 -30.44 5.80
CA GLY A 104 37.75 -30.12 5.48
C GLY A 104 38.03 -28.78 4.81
N THR A 105 37.63 -27.65 5.40
CA THR A 105 38.33 -26.38 5.18
C THR A 105 38.65 -25.73 6.52
N GLU A 106 39.41 -26.45 7.34
CA GLU A 106 40.37 -25.87 8.27
C GLU A 106 41.74 -26.45 7.91
N ARG A 107 42.58 -25.64 7.25
CA ARG A 107 44.06 -25.62 7.29
C ARG A 107 44.62 -24.92 6.04
N ARG A 108 44.87 -23.61 6.16
CA ARG A 108 46.22 -23.02 6.09
C ARG A 108 46.17 -21.51 6.28
#